data_AF-A0A034WJM3-F1
#
_entry.id   AF-A0A034WJM3-F1
#
_cell.length_a   1.000
_cell.length_b   1.000
_cell.length_c   1.000
_cell.angle_alpha   90.00
_cell.angle_beta   90.00
_cell.angle_gamma   90.00
#
_symmetry.space_group_name_H-M   'P 1'
#
loop_
_entity.id
_entity.type
_entity.pdbx_description
1 polymer ?
#
loop_
_entity_poly.entity_id
_entity_poly.type
_entity_poly.pdbx_seq_one_letter_code
_entity_poly.pdbx_strand_id
1 'polypeptide(L)'
;MFARQFKINFLRNLPISRYYPTYKRLLSASLTEGNVVVVQQPNGGEPLQFPSVWLRDNCQCSECFHDNTKSRQANWKRVNVESRIRSINGSHENNALTIDWQDDHKSTFTLAWLQDRDFAPTNRKRYIEEVYKPTYQLWAKSEFQNVLRTFEFKDVMTQDKVLLEWLESLAIQGFSIIKNSPHNITVVRQLADRIGYIKRTTYGIRSKVQRQRT
;
A
#
# COMPACT_ATOMS: atom_id res chain seq x y z
N MET A 1 -7.88 -74.26 -41.18
CA MET A 1 -9.33 -73.98 -41.38
C MET A 1 -9.96 -73.80 -40.02
N PHE A 2 -10.72 -72.72 -39.84
CA PHE A 2 -11.50 -72.32 -38.65
C PHE A 2 -10.73 -71.85 -37.40
N ALA A 3 -10.53 -70.54 -37.35
CA ALA A 3 -10.38 -69.77 -36.11
C ALA A 3 -11.77 -69.55 -35.47
N ARG A 4 -11.88 -69.77 -34.15
CA ARG A 4 -12.98 -69.24 -33.33
C ARG A 4 -12.43 -68.71 -32.00
N GLN A 5 -12.72 -67.43 -31.79
CA GLN A 5 -12.75 -66.60 -30.60
C GLN A 5 -12.43 -67.25 -29.24
N PHE A 6 -11.57 -66.59 -28.45
CA PHE A 6 -11.88 -66.29 -27.04
C PHE A 6 -11.41 -64.89 -26.67
N LYS A 7 -12.35 -64.11 -26.13
CA LYS A 7 -12.16 -62.78 -25.54
C LYS A 7 -11.27 -62.89 -24.30
N ILE A 8 -10.27 -62.01 -24.17
CA ILE A 8 -9.62 -61.73 -22.89
C ILE A 8 -9.90 -60.28 -22.52
N ASN A 9 -10.20 -60.13 -21.24
CA ASN A 9 -10.81 -59.03 -20.56
C ASN A 9 -9.88 -57.82 -20.37
N PHE A 10 -10.45 -56.64 -20.54
CA PHE A 10 -10.51 -55.60 -19.52
C PHE A 10 -9.22 -55.34 -18.72
N LEU A 11 -8.32 -54.53 -19.29
CA LEU A 11 -7.43 -53.69 -18.50
C LEU A 11 -7.85 -52.24 -18.66
N ARG A 12 -8.51 -51.74 -17.61
CA ARG A 12 -8.85 -50.34 -17.41
C ARG A 12 -7.56 -49.53 -17.46
N ASN A 13 -7.51 -48.56 -18.37
CA ASN A 13 -6.60 -47.42 -18.28
C ASN A 13 -6.89 -46.68 -16.97
N LEU A 14 -6.09 -46.92 -15.93
CA LEU A 14 -6.00 -46.00 -14.81
C LEU A 14 -5.13 -44.83 -15.27
N PRO A 15 -5.62 -43.57 -15.22
CA PRO A 15 -4.75 -42.44 -15.45
C PRO A 15 -3.71 -42.43 -14.34
N ILE A 16 -2.44 -42.62 -14.71
CA ILE A 16 -1.31 -42.34 -13.84
C ILE A 16 -1.36 -40.83 -13.58
N SER A 17 -2.05 -40.42 -12.52
CA SER A 17 -1.94 -39.08 -11.98
C SER A 17 -0.49 -38.91 -11.54
N ARG A 18 0.32 -38.27 -12.39
CA ARG A 18 1.64 -37.78 -11.99
C ARG A 18 1.39 -36.69 -10.97
N TYR A 19 1.33 -37.09 -9.71
CA TYR A 19 1.41 -36.17 -8.59
C TYR A 19 2.83 -35.61 -8.60
N TYR A 20 3.03 -34.51 -9.32
CA TYR A 20 4.23 -33.71 -9.15
C TYR A 20 4.11 -33.09 -7.78
N PRO A 21 4.97 -33.44 -6.80
CA PRO A 21 5.01 -32.69 -5.56
C PRO A 21 5.31 -31.23 -5.95
N THR A 22 4.35 -30.36 -5.71
CA THR A 22 4.59 -28.91 -5.77
C THR A 22 5.47 -28.60 -4.57
N TYR A 23 6.79 -28.62 -4.79
CA TYR A 23 7.74 -28.14 -3.81
C TYR A 23 7.48 -26.66 -3.58
N LYS A 24 6.73 -26.33 -2.52
CA LYS A 24 6.58 -24.96 -2.06
C LYS A 24 7.96 -24.50 -1.60
N ARG A 25 8.52 -23.50 -2.28
CA ARG A 25 9.76 -22.87 -1.83
C ARG A 25 9.49 -22.24 -0.48
N LEU A 26 10.39 -22.46 0.48
CA LEU A 26 10.29 -21.82 1.78
C LEU A 26 10.67 -20.35 1.65
N LEU A 27 10.05 -19.49 2.46
CA LEU A 27 10.57 -18.15 2.67
C LEU A 27 11.96 -18.31 3.27
N SER A 28 12.98 -17.83 2.58
CA SER A 28 14.35 -17.85 3.08
C SER A 28 14.98 -16.49 2.93
N ALA A 29 16.03 -16.24 3.69
CA ALA A 29 16.74 -14.98 3.60
C ALA A 29 18.23 -15.18 3.89
N SER A 30 19.03 -14.27 3.36
CA SER A 30 20.48 -14.26 3.53
C SER A 30 20.99 -12.83 3.69
N LEU A 31 22.15 -12.68 4.33
CA LEU A 31 22.83 -11.40 4.48
C LEU A 31 23.98 -11.32 3.48
N THR A 32 24.05 -10.24 2.71
CA THR A 32 25.20 -9.96 1.83
C THR A 32 26.31 -9.23 2.58
N GLU A 33 27.51 -9.18 2.00
CA GLU A 33 28.65 -8.41 2.53
C GLU A 33 28.35 -6.92 2.70
N GLY A 34 27.42 -6.37 1.90
CA GLY A 34 26.98 -4.98 1.97
C GLY A 34 25.94 -4.68 3.06
N ASN A 35 25.73 -5.59 4.02
CA ASN A 35 24.68 -5.49 5.05
C ASN A 35 23.26 -5.38 4.49
N VAL A 36 22.99 -6.07 3.37
CA VAL A 36 21.66 -6.15 2.77
C VAL A 36 21.06 -7.53 3.03
N VAL A 37 19.86 -7.55 3.59
CA VAL A 37 19.05 -8.77 3.74
C VAL A 37 18.31 -9.02 2.44
N VAL A 38 18.60 -10.15 1.80
CA VAL A 38 17.94 -10.63 0.59
C VAL A 38 16.94 -11.71 0.96
N VAL A 39 15.65 -11.47 0.71
CA VAL A 39 14.53 -12.37 1.03
C VAL A 39 14.04 -13.05 -0.24
N GLN A 40 14.14 -14.37 -0.28
CA GLN A 40 13.66 -15.22 -1.37
C GLN A 40 12.18 -15.55 -1.16
N GLN A 41 11.35 -15.20 -2.14
CA GLN A 41 9.91 -15.35 -2.01
C GLN A 41 9.46 -16.80 -2.29
N PRO A 42 8.52 -17.36 -1.50
CA PRO A 42 7.96 -18.71 -1.72
C PRO A 42 7.33 -18.92 -3.09
N ASN A 43 6.75 -17.86 -3.67
CA ASN A 43 6.08 -17.88 -4.97
C ASN A 43 7.06 -17.82 -6.15
N GLY A 44 8.37 -17.73 -5.91
CA GLY A 44 9.38 -17.59 -6.96
C GLY A 44 9.42 -16.21 -7.61
N GLY A 45 8.78 -15.20 -7.02
CA GLY A 45 8.95 -13.80 -7.42
C GLY A 45 10.37 -13.29 -7.16
N GLU A 46 10.67 -12.11 -7.72
CA GLU A 46 11.99 -11.48 -7.59
C GLU A 46 12.40 -11.31 -6.11
N PRO A 47 13.68 -11.53 -5.77
CA PRO A 47 14.14 -11.38 -4.39
C PRO A 47 13.93 -9.96 -3.86
N LEU A 48 13.43 -9.84 -2.63
CA LEU A 48 13.28 -8.55 -1.97
C LEU A 48 14.59 -8.19 -1.26
N GLN A 49 15.01 -6.94 -1.31
CA GLN A 49 16.28 -6.48 -0.74
C GLN A 49 16.08 -5.33 0.24
N PHE A 50 16.60 -5.49 1.45
CA PHE A 50 16.45 -4.50 2.53
C PHE A 50 17.80 -4.24 3.21
N PRO A 51 18.23 -2.98 3.36
CA PRO A 51 19.35 -2.66 4.24
C PRO A 51 19.05 -3.13 5.67
N SER A 52 20.00 -3.79 6.34
CA SER A 52 19.81 -4.32 7.70
C SER A 52 19.40 -3.22 8.68
N VAL A 53 20.03 -2.04 8.58
CA VAL A 53 19.72 -0.85 9.39
C VAL A 53 18.26 -0.41 9.23
N TRP A 54 17.69 -0.52 8.03
CA TRP A 54 16.30 -0.15 7.77
C TRP A 54 15.34 -1.13 8.46
N LEU A 55 15.64 -2.43 8.42
CA LEU A 55 14.87 -3.43 9.16
C LEU A 55 14.94 -3.17 10.66
N ARG A 56 16.12 -2.84 11.21
CA ARG A 56 16.29 -2.53 12.64
C ARG A 56 15.49 -1.30 13.06
N ASP A 57 15.56 -0.22 12.28
CA ASP A 57 14.82 1.04 12.52
C ASP A 57 13.30 0.85 12.42
N ASN A 58 12.85 -0.10 11.60
CA ASN A 58 11.44 -0.37 11.38
C ASN A 58 10.93 -1.62 12.12
N CYS A 59 11.62 -2.08 13.16
CA CYS A 59 11.15 -3.19 13.99
C CYS A 59 9.71 -2.94 14.49
N GLN A 60 8.85 -3.95 14.32
CA GLN A 60 7.42 -3.88 14.64
C GLN A 60 7.06 -4.40 16.05
N CYS A 61 8.05 -4.71 16.90
CA CYS A 61 7.79 -5.17 18.27
C CYS A 61 7.23 -4.03 19.14
N SER A 62 6.60 -4.39 20.27
CA SER A 62 5.97 -3.44 21.19
C SER A 62 6.95 -2.45 21.85
N GLU A 63 8.24 -2.74 21.87
CA GLU A 63 9.28 -1.81 22.35
C GLU A 63 9.66 -0.76 21.30
N CYS A 64 9.56 -1.10 20.01
CA CYS A 64 10.02 -0.24 18.91
C CYS A 64 8.88 0.49 18.21
N PHE A 65 7.66 -0.05 18.24
CA PHE A 65 6.50 0.46 17.51
C PHE A 65 5.25 0.47 18.38
N HIS A 66 4.52 1.58 18.35
CA HIS A 66 3.26 1.73 19.09
C HIS A 66 2.10 1.43 18.15
N ASP A 67 1.51 0.25 18.32
CA ASP A 67 0.53 -0.26 17.35
C ASP A 67 -0.75 0.59 17.26
N ASN A 68 -1.20 1.19 18.36
CA ASN A 68 -2.42 2.00 18.37
C ASN A 68 -2.28 3.31 17.59
N THR A 69 -1.11 3.96 17.68
CA THR A 69 -0.86 5.25 17.00
C THR A 69 -0.10 5.08 15.69
N LYS A 70 0.26 3.84 15.34
CA LYS A 70 1.08 3.47 14.18
C LYS A 70 2.36 4.30 14.08
N SER A 71 3.05 4.49 15.20
CA SER A 71 4.24 5.35 15.30
C SER A 71 5.43 4.61 15.92
N ARG A 72 6.65 4.95 15.48
CA ARG A 72 7.88 4.49 16.13
C ARG A 72 7.96 5.01 17.57
N GLN A 73 8.30 4.13 18.50
CA GLN A 73 8.63 4.45 19.89
C GLN A 73 10.13 4.69 20.08
N ALA A 74 10.93 4.17 19.15
CA ALA A 74 12.38 4.25 19.16
C ALA A 74 12.87 5.69 19.35
N ASN A 75 13.42 5.97 20.53
CA ASN A 75 14.32 7.09 20.72
C ASN A 75 15.67 6.67 20.12
N TRP A 76 16.24 7.47 19.21
CA TRP A 76 17.54 7.19 18.59
C TRP A 76 18.67 6.96 19.62
N LYS A 77 18.50 7.44 20.87
CA LYS A 77 19.43 7.19 21.98
C LYS A 77 19.31 5.80 22.62
N ARG A 78 18.19 5.11 22.41
CA ARG A 78 17.88 3.81 23.04
C ARG A 78 17.98 2.64 22.07
N VAL A 79 17.87 2.90 20.78
CA VAL A 79 17.95 1.86 19.75
C VAL A 79 19.33 1.88 19.12
N ASN A 80 20.08 0.80 19.31
CA ASN A 80 21.30 0.56 18.57
C ASN A 80 20.96 0.14 17.14
N VAL A 81 20.68 1.12 16.27
CA VAL A 81 20.34 0.87 14.84
C VAL A 81 21.50 0.25 14.06
N GLU A 82 22.73 0.35 14.58
CA GLU A 82 23.94 -0.25 14.00
C GLU A 82 24.19 -1.68 14.48
N SER A 83 23.31 -2.22 15.34
CA SER A 83 23.38 -3.62 15.78
C SER A 83 23.39 -4.54 14.56
N ARG A 84 24.40 -5.42 14.50
CA ARG A 84 24.53 -6.39 13.41
C ARG A 84 23.57 -7.54 13.62
N ILE A 85 23.26 -8.22 12.52
CA ILE A 85 22.43 -9.41 12.54
C ILE A 85 23.22 -10.59 13.11
N ARG A 86 22.63 -11.29 14.08
CA ARG A 86 23.14 -12.57 14.62
C ARG A 86 22.63 -13.75 13.78
N SER A 87 21.33 -13.78 13.48
CA SER A 87 20.70 -14.81 12.65
C SER A 87 19.47 -14.29 11.92
N ILE A 88 19.17 -14.90 10.77
CA ILE A 88 18.00 -14.63 9.96
C ILE A 88 17.28 -15.94 9.68
N ASN A 89 15.99 -15.99 10.01
CA ASN A 89 15.17 -17.20 9.87
C ASN A 89 13.86 -16.85 9.16
N GLY A 90 13.59 -17.49 8.03
CA GLY A 90 12.28 -17.44 7.39
C GLY A 90 11.37 -18.55 7.93
N SER A 91 10.18 -18.20 8.41
CA SER A 91 9.16 -19.16 8.84
C SER A 91 8.20 -19.45 7.70
N HIS A 92 8.05 -20.73 7.36
CA HIS A 92 7.06 -21.21 6.38
C HIS A 92 5.63 -21.11 6.89
N GLU A 93 5.41 -21.44 8.16
CA GLU A 93 4.07 -21.48 8.76
C GLU A 93 3.48 -20.07 8.89
N ASN A 94 4.31 -19.09 9.23
CA ASN A 94 3.88 -17.72 9.51
C ASN A 94 4.10 -16.76 8.34
N ASN A 95 4.67 -17.22 7.22
CA ASN A 95 5.11 -16.36 6.10
C ASN A 95 5.83 -15.10 6.60
N ALA A 96 6.80 -15.27 7.50
CA ALA A 96 7.44 -14.18 8.20
C ALA A 96 8.95 -14.37 8.31
N LEU A 97 9.67 -13.25 8.20
CA LEU A 97 11.09 -13.14 8.46
C LEU A 97 11.30 -12.80 9.94
N THR A 98 12.14 -13.58 10.61
CA THR A 98 12.61 -13.30 11.97
C THR A 98 14.10 -13.01 11.95
N ILE A 99 14.51 -11.95 12.64
CA ILE A 99 15.90 -11.51 12.76
C ILE A 99 16.24 -11.43 14.24
N ASP A 100 17.28 -12.15 14.63
CA ASP A 100 17.90 -12.00 15.94
C ASP A 100 19.13 -11.09 15.77
N TRP A 101 19.23 -10.07 16.61
CA TRP A 101 20.28 -9.07 16.54
C TRP A 101 21.38 -9.34 17.58
N GLN A 102 22.55 -8.74 17.41
CA GLN A 102 23.67 -8.95 18.35
C GLN A 102 23.41 -8.35 19.73
N ASP A 103 22.57 -7.32 19.84
CA ASP A 103 22.09 -6.69 21.07
C ASP A 103 20.93 -7.44 21.76
N ASP A 104 20.78 -8.74 21.47
CA ASP A 104 19.71 -9.63 21.98
C ASP A 104 18.28 -9.18 21.63
N HIS A 105 18.14 -8.18 20.74
CA HIS A 105 16.85 -7.77 20.21
C HIS A 105 16.34 -8.80 19.19
N LYS A 106 15.02 -8.83 19.00
CA LYS A 106 14.36 -9.69 18.01
C LYS A 106 13.33 -8.90 17.21
N SER A 107 13.38 -9.04 15.89
CA SER A 107 12.42 -8.40 14.98
C SER A 107 11.72 -9.45 14.12
N THR A 108 10.42 -9.25 13.88
CA THR A 108 9.62 -10.11 13.00
C THR A 108 8.86 -9.26 11.99
N PHE A 109 8.91 -9.66 10.72
CA PHE A 109 8.27 -8.98 9.60
C PHE A 109 7.49 -9.98 8.77
N THR A 110 6.21 -9.73 8.49
CA THR A 110 5.45 -10.58 7.58
C THR A 110 5.92 -10.35 6.14
N LEU A 111 5.79 -11.37 5.29
CA LEU A 111 6.13 -11.27 3.87
C LEU A 111 5.31 -10.15 3.19
N ALA A 112 4.03 -10.02 3.52
CA ALA A 112 3.18 -8.95 2.98
C ALA A 112 3.71 -7.55 3.37
N TRP A 113 4.12 -7.36 4.63
CA TRP A 113 4.68 -6.09 5.09
C TRP A 113 5.99 -5.74 4.36
N LEU A 114 6.82 -6.74 4.09
CA LEU A 114 8.06 -6.60 3.31
C LEU A 114 7.76 -6.26 1.85
N GLN A 115 6.84 -6.98 1.19
CA GLN A 115 6.41 -6.72 -0.19
C GLN A 115 5.86 -5.30 -0.35
N ASP A 116 5.02 -4.84 0.57
CA ASP A 116 4.46 -3.49 0.51
C ASP A 116 5.55 -2.39 0.55
N ARG A 117 6.71 -2.70 1.13
CA ARG A 117 7.80 -1.75 1.40
C ARG A 117 9.08 -2.09 0.65
N ASP A 118 9.02 -2.95 -0.35
CA ASP A 118 10.20 -3.32 -1.11
C ASP A 118 10.77 -2.11 -1.87
N PHE A 119 12.10 -2.12 -2.06
CA PHE A 119 12.83 -1.02 -2.68
C PHE A 119 12.93 -1.15 -4.22
N ALA A 120 12.28 -2.13 -4.84
CA ALA A 120 12.32 -2.30 -6.28
C ALA A 120 11.75 -1.04 -6.95
N PRO A 121 12.32 -0.60 -8.10
CA PRO A 121 11.83 0.58 -8.81
C PRO A 121 10.33 0.51 -9.13
N THR A 122 9.81 -0.68 -9.44
CA THR A 122 8.39 -0.94 -9.73
C THR A 122 7.50 -0.67 -8.52
N ASN A 123 7.83 -1.20 -7.33
CA ASN A 123 7.05 -0.97 -6.13
C ASN A 123 7.15 0.47 -5.62
N ARG A 124 8.34 1.09 -5.72
CA ARG A 124 8.50 2.52 -5.39
C ARG A 124 7.65 3.40 -6.29
N LYS A 125 7.62 3.12 -7.59
CA LYS A 125 6.75 3.83 -8.54
C LYS A 125 5.28 3.66 -8.18
N ARG A 126 4.84 2.40 -7.95
CA ARG A 126 3.48 2.08 -7.50
C ARG A 126 3.10 2.86 -6.24
N TYR A 127 3.95 2.85 -5.20
CA TYR A 127 3.69 3.56 -3.95
C TYR A 127 3.53 5.08 -4.18
N ILE A 128 4.38 5.67 -5.01
CA ILE A 128 4.29 7.10 -5.32
C ILE A 128 2.98 7.42 -6.03
N GLU A 129 2.63 6.65 -7.06
CA GLU A 129 1.49 6.91 -7.95
C GLU A 129 0.14 6.57 -7.32
N GLU A 130 0.06 5.50 -6.52
CA GLU A 130 -1.20 4.97 -5.98
C GLU A 130 -1.44 5.35 -4.51
N VAL A 131 -0.38 5.46 -3.70
CA VAL A 131 -0.51 5.62 -2.24
C VAL A 131 -0.19 7.05 -1.78
N TYR A 132 0.91 7.62 -2.26
CA TYR A 132 1.39 8.90 -1.75
C TYR A 132 0.62 10.09 -2.30
N LYS A 133 0.64 10.27 -3.62
CA LYS A 133 -0.06 11.39 -4.26
C LYS A 133 -0.41 11.02 -5.71
N PRO A 134 -1.69 11.15 -6.11
CA PRO A 134 -2.08 11.01 -7.51
C PRO A 134 -1.24 11.92 -8.42
N THR A 135 -0.87 11.40 -9.58
CA THR A 135 -0.22 12.19 -10.62
C THR A 135 -1.19 13.26 -11.12
N TYR A 136 -0.78 14.53 -11.05
CA TYR A 136 -1.61 15.63 -11.53
C TYR A 136 -1.68 15.65 -13.05
N GLN A 137 -2.83 16.06 -13.58
CA GLN A 137 -3.08 16.24 -15.00
C GLN A 137 -2.96 17.72 -15.34
N LEU A 138 -1.95 18.08 -16.15
CA LEU A 138 -1.89 19.42 -16.74
C LEU A 138 -2.96 19.55 -17.83
N TRP A 139 -3.56 20.73 -17.93
CA TRP A 139 -4.58 21.03 -18.93
C TRP A 139 -4.53 22.48 -19.38
N ALA A 140 -4.85 22.69 -20.64
CA ALA A 140 -5.02 23.98 -21.30
C ALA A 140 -6.49 24.22 -21.64
N LYS A 141 -6.78 25.39 -22.22
CA LYS A 141 -8.14 25.79 -22.62
C LYS A 141 -8.82 24.75 -23.52
N SER A 142 -8.10 24.13 -24.44
CA SER A 142 -8.61 23.12 -25.37
C SER A 142 -9.09 21.85 -24.68
N GLU A 143 -8.53 21.52 -23.51
CA GLU A 143 -8.84 20.28 -22.77
C GLU A 143 -9.88 20.51 -21.67
N PHE A 144 -10.25 21.78 -21.41
CA PHE A 144 -11.10 22.16 -20.28
C PHE A 144 -12.40 21.35 -20.19
N GLN A 145 -13.06 21.11 -21.32
CA GLN A 145 -14.31 20.34 -21.36
C GLN A 145 -14.12 18.88 -20.97
N ASN A 146 -12.94 18.31 -21.25
CA ASN A 146 -12.62 16.92 -20.93
C ASN A 146 -12.24 16.75 -19.46
N VAL A 147 -11.63 17.79 -18.85
CA VAL A 147 -11.17 17.75 -17.45
C VAL A 147 -12.20 18.30 -16.47
N LEU A 148 -13.24 19.00 -16.94
CA LEU A 148 -14.29 19.54 -16.08
C LEU A 148 -15.06 18.42 -15.37
N ARG A 149 -14.93 18.35 -14.05
CA ARG A 149 -15.71 17.45 -13.19
C ARG A 149 -16.77 18.23 -12.43
N THR A 150 -17.99 17.72 -12.45
CA THR A 150 -19.15 18.32 -11.77
C THR A 150 -19.76 17.30 -10.82
N PHE A 151 -20.12 17.76 -9.62
CA PHE A 151 -20.71 16.95 -8.56
C PHE A 151 -21.97 17.61 -8.01
N GLU A 152 -22.90 16.80 -7.51
CA GLU A 152 -24.08 17.29 -6.81
C GLU A 152 -23.78 17.51 -5.32
N PHE A 153 -24.15 18.67 -4.78
CA PHE A 153 -23.88 19.01 -3.38
C PHE A 153 -24.40 17.94 -2.42
N LYS A 154 -25.64 17.46 -2.65
CA LYS A 154 -26.25 16.43 -1.81
C LYS A 154 -25.39 15.17 -1.76
N ASP A 155 -24.92 14.70 -2.91
CA ASP A 155 -24.20 13.44 -3.01
C ASP A 155 -22.80 13.53 -2.40
N VAL A 156 -22.10 14.65 -2.59
CA VAL A 156 -20.82 14.91 -1.90
C VAL A 156 -21.00 14.87 -0.38
N MET A 157 -22.11 15.41 0.13
CA MET A 157 -22.35 15.44 1.57
C MET A 157 -22.77 14.07 2.13
N THR A 158 -23.50 13.24 1.37
CA THR A 158 -24.11 12.00 1.90
C THR A 158 -23.43 10.70 1.46
N GLN A 159 -22.57 10.71 0.44
CA GLN A 159 -21.99 9.48 -0.13
C GLN A 159 -20.46 9.54 -0.13
N ASP A 160 -19.81 8.64 0.61
CA ASP A 160 -18.33 8.58 0.68
C ASP A 160 -17.67 8.32 -0.67
N LYS A 161 -18.33 7.54 -1.53
CA LYS A 161 -17.84 7.30 -2.90
C LYS A 161 -17.75 8.59 -3.71
N VAL A 162 -18.79 9.42 -3.66
CA VAL A 162 -18.84 10.69 -4.41
C VAL A 162 -17.91 11.74 -3.78
N LEU A 163 -17.76 11.73 -2.45
CA LEU A 163 -16.74 12.51 -1.75
C LEU A 163 -15.33 12.15 -2.25
N LEU A 164 -15.02 10.86 -2.33
CA LEU A 164 -13.72 10.39 -2.83
C LEU A 164 -13.47 10.86 -4.27
N GLU A 165 -14.43 10.65 -5.17
CA GLU A 165 -14.33 11.09 -6.57
C GLU A 165 -14.12 12.62 -6.68
N TRP A 166 -14.78 13.41 -5.82
CA TRP A 166 -14.59 14.85 -5.74
C TRP A 166 -13.18 15.22 -5.27
N LEU A 167 -12.69 14.61 -4.19
CA LEU A 167 -11.34 14.85 -3.67
C LEU A 167 -10.25 14.43 -4.66
N GLU A 168 -10.42 13.31 -5.35
CA GLU A 168 -9.53 12.86 -6.42
C GLU A 168 -9.51 13.87 -7.57
N SER A 169 -10.67 14.42 -7.95
CA SER A 169 -10.70 15.45 -9.00
C SER A 169 -9.92 16.72 -8.62
N LEU A 170 -9.97 17.11 -7.34
CA LEU A 170 -9.16 18.21 -6.82
C LEU A 170 -7.67 17.86 -6.80
N ALA A 171 -7.31 16.63 -6.47
CA ALA A 171 -5.92 16.19 -6.43
C ALA A 171 -5.29 16.05 -7.82
N ILE A 172 -6.06 15.60 -8.82
CA ILE A 172 -5.59 15.30 -10.18
C ILE A 172 -5.73 16.51 -11.09
N GLN A 173 -6.93 17.09 -11.23
CA GLN A 173 -7.19 18.22 -12.15
C GLN A 173 -6.99 19.59 -11.47
N GLY A 174 -7.00 19.66 -10.14
CA GLY A 174 -6.84 20.91 -9.39
C GLY A 174 -8.12 21.73 -9.24
N PHE A 175 -9.25 21.29 -9.81
CA PHE A 175 -10.53 22.00 -9.71
C PHE A 175 -11.73 21.07 -9.96
N SER A 176 -12.91 21.53 -9.54
CA SER A 176 -14.21 20.90 -9.81
C SER A 176 -15.35 21.89 -9.57
N ILE A 177 -16.56 21.56 -10.04
CA ILE A 177 -17.77 22.33 -9.77
C ILE A 177 -18.73 21.51 -8.91
N ILE A 178 -19.21 22.09 -7.81
CA ILE A 178 -20.34 21.52 -7.05
C ILE A 178 -21.61 22.29 -7.43
N LYS A 179 -22.61 21.58 -7.95
CA LYS A 179 -23.92 22.11 -8.34
C LYS A 179 -24.96 21.93 -7.24
N ASN A 180 -26.05 22.68 -7.37
CA ASN A 180 -27.26 22.56 -6.56
C ASN A 180 -27.00 22.63 -5.04
N SER A 181 -26.03 23.45 -4.64
CA SER A 181 -25.82 23.77 -3.23
C SER A 181 -26.90 24.75 -2.74
N PRO A 182 -27.31 24.66 -1.47
CA PRO A 182 -28.23 25.63 -0.88
C PRO A 182 -27.73 27.06 -1.02
N HIS A 183 -28.61 28.01 -1.31
CA HIS A 183 -28.23 29.42 -1.43
C HIS A 183 -28.08 30.11 -0.06
N ASN A 184 -27.08 29.70 0.72
CA ASN A 184 -26.79 30.29 2.03
C ASN A 184 -25.30 30.31 2.36
N ILE A 185 -24.97 31.00 3.46
CA ILE A 185 -23.59 31.28 3.88
C ILE A 185 -22.88 30.10 4.55
N THR A 186 -23.56 28.97 4.79
CA THR A 186 -23.01 27.82 5.53
C THR A 186 -22.43 26.74 4.63
N VAL A 187 -22.72 26.76 3.32
CA VAL A 187 -22.29 25.72 2.36
C VAL A 187 -20.78 25.47 2.39
N VAL A 188 -19.96 26.54 2.35
CA VAL A 188 -18.49 26.40 2.38
C VAL A 188 -18.02 25.73 3.65
N ARG A 189 -18.66 26.04 4.79
CA ARG A 189 -18.33 25.42 6.07
C ARG A 189 -18.76 23.95 6.10
N GLN A 190 -19.94 23.62 5.59
CA GLN A 190 -20.39 22.23 5.50
C GLN A 190 -19.42 21.37 4.68
N LEU A 191 -18.95 21.87 3.54
CA LEU A 191 -17.94 21.17 2.72
C LEU A 191 -16.60 21.04 3.45
N ALA A 192 -16.14 22.11 4.13
CA ALA A 192 -14.88 22.07 4.87
C ALA A 192 -14.94 21.09 6.05
N ASP A 193 -16.04 21.08 6.81
CA ASP A 193 -16.24 20.19 7.94
C ASP A 193 -16.44 18.72 7.48
N ARG A 194 -16.86 18.50 6.22
CA ARG A 194 -16.94 17.17 5.61
C ARG A 194 -15.57 16.55 5.31
N ILE A 195 -14.55 17.38 5.09
CA ILE A 195 -13.19 16.94 4.71
C ILE A 195 -12.17 17.10 5.85
N GLY A 196 -12.37 18.07 6.74
CA GLY A 196 -11.39 18.49 7.73
C GLY A 196 -11.81 19.78 8.44
N TYR A 197 -11.01 20.84 8.29
CA TYR A 197 -11.26 22.12 8.96
C TYR A 197 -10.88 23.31 8.08
N ILE A 198 -11.48 24.46 8.36
CA ILE A 198 -11.12 25.73 7.71
C ILE A 198 -9.87 26.31 8.36
N LYS A 199 -8.84 26.59 7.56
CA LYS A 199 -7.66 27.33 8.01
C LYS A 199 -8.01 28.81 8.24
N ARG A 200 -7.90 29.28 9.47
CA ARG A 200 -8.04 30.70 9.82
C ARG A 200 -6.90 31.52 9.19
N THR A 201 -7.24 32.67 8.62
CA THR A 201 -6.28 33.65 8.09
C THR A 201 -6.48 35.02 8.74
N THR A 202 -5.70 36.03 8.35
CA THR A 202 -5.91 37.43 8.75
C THR A 202 -7.27 37.97 8.29
N TYR A 203 -7.85 37.42 7.22
CA TYR A 203 -9.21 37.71 6.74
C TYR A 203 -10.31 36.99 7.54
N GLY A 204 -9.94 36.20 8.57
CA GLY A 204 -10.85 35.36 9.34
C GLY A 204 -10.98 33.94 8.79
N ILE A 205 -12.03 33.24 9.23
CA ILE A 205 -12.40 31.90 8.73
C ILE A 205 -13.26 31.97 7.45
N ARG A 206 -13.76 33.15 7.10
CA ARG A 206 -14.54 33.42 5.89
C ARG A 206 -14.42 34.89 5.54
N SER A 207 -14.25 35.19 4.26
CA SER A 207 -14.35 36.54 3.70
C SER A 207 -15.56 36.65 2.78
N LYS A 208 -16.17 37.85 2.71
CA LYS A 208 -17.25 38.15 1.77
C LYS A 208 -16.64 38.75 0.52
N VAL A 209 -16.87 38.14 -0.64
CA VAL A 209 -16.47 38.68 -1.94
C VAL A 209 -17.69 39.37 -2.55
N GLN A 210 -17.64 40.70 -2.66
CA GLN A 210 -18.70 41.51 -3.24
C GLN A 210 -18.07 42.60 -4.13
N ARG A 211 -18.67 42.85 -5.30
CA ARG A 211 -18.28 43.99 -6.13
C ARG A 211 -18.64 45.27 -5.39
N GLN A 212 -17.66 46.12 -5.10
CA GLN A 212 -17.94 47.48 -4.67
C GLN A 212 -18.55 48.25 -5.86
N ARG A 213 -19.72 48.85 -5.64
CA ARG A 213 -20.27 49.83 -6.57
C ARG A 213 -19.63 51.16 -6.23
N THR A 214 -18.71 51.60 -7.09
CA THR A 214 -18.28 52.99 -7.21
C THR A 214 -19.28 53.75 -8.04
#